data_AF-A0A7C1JJB2-F1
#
_entry.id   AF-A0A7C1JJB2-F1
#
_cell.length_a   1.000
_cell.length_b   1.000
_cell.length_c   1.000
_cell.angle_alpha   90.00
_cell.angle_beta   90.00
_cell.angle_gamma   90.00
#
_symmetry.space_group_name_H-M   'P 1'
#
loop_
_entity.id
_entity.type
_entity.pdbx_description
1 polymer ?
#
loop_
_entity_poly.entity_id
_entity_poly.type
_entity_poly.pdbx_seq_one_letter_code
_entity_poly.pdbx_strand_id
1 'polypeptide(L)'
;SGDPLLEPEARLALVEHLLPLAYIVTPNRHEAQVLADMEIHTLEDAIKAAQRIHALGPRYVLVKGGHLPGTVEAVDILYDGQRFEEFRAPRIETINTHGTGCTLASAIAAELAKGADAAQAVAEAKRYLTAALHSGASLRLGRGHGPVNHFLGQTVAVI
;
A
#
# COMPACT_ATOMS: atom_id res chain seq x y z
N SER A 1 -2.80 -17.97 -1.03
CA SER A 1 -1.90 -18.86 -0.29
C SER A 1 -1.58 -18.18 1.02
N GLY A 2 -1.78 -18.88 2.14
CA GLY A 2 -1.51 -18.38 3.50
C GLY A 2 -0.08 -18.66 3.96
N ASP A 3 0.88 -18.69 3.02
CA ASP A 3 2.28 -18.85 3.35
C ASP A 3 2.78 -17.55 4.00
N PRO A 4 3.55 -17.62 5.10
CA PRO A 4 4.22 -16.45 5.66
C PRO A 4 5.01 -15.74 4.56
N LEU A 5 4.78 -14.44 4.40
CA LEU A 5 5.42 -13.61 3.36
C LEU A 5 6.96 -13.62 3.46
N LEU A 6 7.50 -13.95 4.64
CA LEU A 6 8.93 -13.96 4.96
C LEU A 6 9.24 -15.12 5.91
N GLU A 7 10.42 -15.71 5.75
CA GLU A 7 11.01 -16.59 6.75
C GLU A 7 11.14 -15.84 8.10
N PRO A 8 11.03 -16.53 9.26
CA PRO A 8 11.08 -15.88 10.57
C PRO A 8 12.30 -14.96 10.77
N GLU A 9 13.46 -15.37 10.27
CA GLU A 9 14.73 -14.64 10.34
C GLU A 9 14.67 -13.36 9.50
N ALA A 10 14.09 -13.42 8.30
CA ALA A 10 13.91 -12.25 7.44
C ALA A 10 12.92 -11.24 8.05
N ARG A 11 11.90 -11.74 8.76
CA ARG A 11 10.97 -10.88 9.52
C ARG A 11 11.68 -10.17 10.68
N LEU A 12 12.53 -10.88 11.43
CA LEU A 12 13.33 -10.26 12.50
C LEU A 12 14.24 -9.16 11.94
N ALA A 13 14.97 -9.45 10.86
CA ALA A 13 15.83 -8.46 10.22
C ALA A 13 15.05 -7.23 9.72
N LEU A 14 13.85 -7.42 9.16
CA LEU A 14 12.97 -6.32 8.77
C LEU A 14 12.64 -5.42 9.98
N VAL A 15 12.21 -6.02 11.09
CA VAL A 15 11.78 -5.27 12.28
C VAL A 15 12.95 -4.60 13.00
N GLU A 16 14.09 -5.29 13.14
CA GLU A 16 15.22 -4.79 13.92
C GLU A 16 16.13 -3.84 13.14
N HIS A 17 16.20 -3.97 11.81
CA HIS A 17 17.19 -3.23 11.01
C HIS A 17 16.58 -2.28 9.98
N LEU A 18 15.42 -2.60 9.40
CA LEU A 18 14.84 -1.78 8.33
C LEU A 18 13.74 -0.84 8.81
N LEU A 19 12.79 -1.31 9.60
CA LEU A 19 11.68 -0.46 10.09
C LEU A 19 12.16 0.79 10.84
N PRO A 20 13.19 0.74 11.72
CA PRO A 20 13.69 1.93 12.40
C PRO A 20 14.31 2.99 11.48
N LEU A 21 14.68 2.61 10.25
CA LEU A 21 15.26 3.52 9.25
C LEU A 21 14.21 4.02 8.25
N ALA A 22 13.01 3.43 8.23
CA ALA A 22 12.01 3.73 7.23
C ALA A 22 11.37 5.10 7.47
N TYR A 23 11.45 5.97 6.46
CA TYR A 23 10.66 7.19 6.45
C TYR A 23 9.16 6.87 6.42
N ILE A 24 8.75 5.93 5.57
CA ILE A 24 7.38 5.42 5.52
C ILE A 24 7.40 3.92 5.27
N VAL A 25 6.59 3.17 6.02
CA VAL A 25 6.31 1.75 5.74
C VAL A 25 4.88 1.61 5.26
N THR A 26 4.63 0.78 4.24
CA THR A 26 3.33 0.68 3.57
C THR A 26 2.74 -0.73 3.63
N PRO A 27 2.51 -1.32 4.82
CA PRO A 27 2.01 -2.68 4.91
C PRO A 27 0.57 -2.79 4.39
N ASN A 28 0.26 -3.86 3.65
CA ASN A 28 -1.13 -4.26 3.41
C ASN A 28 -1.74 -4.87 4.68
N ARG A 29 -3.05 -5.14 4.70
CA ARG A 29 -3.74 -5.75 5.86
C ARG A 29 -3.03 -7.00 6.42
N HIS A 30 -2.62 -7.94 5.58
CA HIS A 30 -1.96 -9.17 6.01
C HIS A 30 -0.56 -8.91 6.59
N GLU A 31 0.22 -8.05 5.94
CA GLU A 31 1.54 -7.62 6.43
C GLU A 31 1.40 -6.87 7.77
N ALA A 32 0.38 -6.00 7.89
CA ALA A 32 0.10 -5.24 9.09
C ALA A 32 -0.31 -6.14 10.26
N GLN A 33 -1.09 -7.20 10.01
CA GLN A 33 -1.42 -8.20 11.04
C GLN A 33 -0.16 -8.85 11.63
N VAL A 34 0.80 -9.20 10.76
CA VAL A 34 2.07 -9.85 11.15
C VAL A 34 3.01 -8.89 11.89
N LEU A 35 3.08 -7.62 11.47
CA LEU A 35 3.94 -6.62 12.09
C LEU A 35 3.36 -6.10 13.41
N ALA A 36 2.04 -5.92 13.48
CA ALA A 36 1.35 -5.43 14.68
C ALA A 36 1.04 -6.54 15.69
N ASP A 37 1.27 -7.80 15.32
CA ASP A 37 0.93 -8.99 16.12
C ASP A 37 -0.53 -8.94 16.61
N MET A 38 -1.44 -8.72 15.66
CA MET A 38 -2.89 -8.67 15.90
C MET A 38 -3.70 -8.96 14.64
N GLU A 39 -4.92 -9.45 14.81
CA GLU A 39 -5.88 -9.54 13.70
C GLU A 39 -6.44 -8.16 13.33
N ILE A 40 -6.77 -7.97 12.06
CA ILE A 40 -7.34 -6.72 11.52
C ILE A 40 -8.59 -7.06 10.73
N HIS A 41 -9.75 -6.72 11.30
CA HIS A 41 -11.05 -6.93 10.68
C HIS A 41 -11.79 -5.61 10.40
N THR A 42 -11.50 -4.57 11.18
CA THR A 42 -12.16 -3.26 11.09
C THR A 42 -11.18 -2.13 10.78
N LEU A 43 -11.72 -0.95 10.53
CA LEU A 43 -10.92 0.26 10.35
C LEU A 43 -10.23 0.64 11.68
N GLU A 44 -10.93 0.46 12.80
CA GLU A 44 -10.42 0.67 14.15
C GLU A 44 -9.24 -0.27 14.47
N ASP A 45 -9.29 -1.51 13.99
CA ASP A 45 -8.15 -2.44 14.12
C ASP A 45 -6.95 -1.98 13.30
N ALA A 46 -7.18 -1.46 12.09
CA ALA A 46 -6.11 -0.92 11.24
C ALA A 46 -5.45 0.32 11.88
N ILE A 47 -6.22 1.17 12.55
CA ILE A 47 -5.70 2.31 13.34
C ILE A 47 -4.79 1.80 14.47
N LYS A 48 -5.24 0.82 15.25
CA LYS A 48 -4.41 0.22 16.32
C LYS A 48 -3.15 -0.45 15.78
N ALA A 49 -3.27 -1.14 14.64
CA ALA A 49 -2.13 -1.76 13.98
C ALA A 49 -1.10 -0.72 13.53
N ALA A 50 -1.55 0.41 12.95
CA ALA A 50 -0.65 1.50 12.57
C ALA A 50 0.15 2.05 13.75
N GLN A 51 -0.49 2.20 14.93
CA GLN A 51 0.20 2.63 16.16
C GLN A 51 1.26 1.62 16.62
N ARG A 52 0.92 0.33 16.64
CA ARG A 52 1.86 -0.73 17.02
C ARG A 52 3.06 -0.79 16.08
N ILE A 53 2.82 -0.68 14.78
CA ILE A 53 3.87 -0.70 13.76
C ILE A 53 4.76 0.54 13.88
N HIS A 54 4.18 1.71 14.16
CA HIS A 54 4.94 2.93 14.40
C HIS A 54 5.87 2.80 15.61
N ALA A 55 5.44 2.09 16.66
CA ALA A 55 6.29 1.80 17.82
C ALA A 55 7.51 0.93 17.48
N LEU A 56 7.57 0.31 16.30
CA LEU A 56 8.74 -0.43 15.80
C LEU A 56 9.79 0.50 15.16
N GLY A 57 9.55 1.82 15.09
CA GLY A 57 10.50 2.83 14.64
C GLY A 57 10.27 3.57 13.31
N PRO A 58 9.38 3.16 12.37
CA PRO A 58 9.19 3.92 11.14
C PRO A 58 8.53 5.27 11.43
N ARG A 59 8.94 6.32 10.72
CA ARG A 59 8.42 7.69 10.94
C ARG A 59 6.96 7.84 10.53
N TYR A 60 6.56 7.17 9.45
CA TYR A 60 5.17 7.12 8.98
C TYR A 60 4.76 5.67 8.72
N VAL A 61 3.50 5.35 9.01
CA VAL A 61 2.91 4.03 8.72
C VAL A 61 1.67 4.21 7.87
N LEU A 62 1.66 3.63 6.67
CA LEU A 62 0.50 3.58 5.78
C LEU A 62 -0.07 2.16 5.75
N VAL A 63 -1.11 1.90 6.54
CA VAL A 63 -1.83 0.62 6.50
C VAL A 63 -2.81 0.65 5.32
N LYS A 64 -2.54 -0.19 4.32
CA LYS A 64 -3.31 -0.24 3.07
C LYS A 64 -4.47 -1.22 3.16
N GLY A 65 -5.56 -0.90 2.46
CA GLY A 65 -6.66 -1.84 2.23
C GLY A 65 -7.67 -1.93 3.38
N GLY A 66 -7.84 -0.85 4.14
CA GLY A 66 -8.97 -0.61 5.05
C GLY A 66 -10.29 -0.54 4.29
N HIS A 67 -10.82 -1.69 3.88
CA HIS A 67 -12.14 -2.21 4.27
C HIS A 67 -12.39 -3.52 3.50
N LEU A 68 -13.14 -4.40 4.16
CA LEU A 68 -13.34 -5.81 3.90
C LEU A 68 -13.77 -6.16 2.45
N PRO A 69 -13.64 -7.42 2.02
CA PRO A 69 -14.32 -7.90 0.82
C PRO A 69 -15.79 -7.44 0.80
N GLY A 70 -16.23 -6.84 -0.31
CA GLY A 70 -17.61 -6.34 -0.46
C GLY A 70 -17.83 -4.84 -0.25
N THR A 71 -16.78 -4.05 0.02
CA THR A 71 -16.91 -2.58 0.04
C THR A 71 -16.68 -1.92 -1.30
N VAL A 72 -17.35 -0.79 -1.53
CA VAL A 72 -17.23 0.04 -2.73
C VAL A 72 -15.98 0.92 -2.75
N GLU A 73 -15.37 1.15 -1.59
CA GLU A 73 -14.15 1.97 -1.43
C GLU A 73 -12.98 1.16 -0.87
N ALA A 74 -11.77 1.59 -1.20
CA ALA A 74 -10.52 1.20 -0.56
C ALA A 74 -9.98 2.38 0.27
N VAL A 75 -9.95 2.23 1.60
CA VAL A 75 -9.38 3.23 2.51
C VAL A 75 -7.96 2.82 2.90
N ASP A 76 -7.01 3.74 2.86
CA ASP A 76 -5.68 3.56 3.46
C ASP A 76 -5.54 4.55 4.62
N ILE A 77 -4.87 4.14 5.70
CA ILE A 77 -4.68 4.99 6.89
C ILE A 77 -3.20 5.31 7.02
N LEU A 78 -2.86 6.60 6.98
CA LEU A 78 -1.54 7.10 7.31
C LEU A 78 -1.49 7.52 8.79
N TYR A 79 -0.45 7.12 9.50
CA TYR A 79 -0.16 7.54 10.86
C TYR A 79 1.25 8.13 10.95
N ASP A 80 1.37 9.33 11.55
CA ASP A 80 2.62 10.08 11.70
C ASP A 80 3.20 10.05 13.13
N GLY A 81 2.61 9.25 14.02
CA GLY A 81 2.93 9.22 15.45
C GLY A 81 2.02 10.10 16.32
N GLN A 82 1.20 10.97 15.73
CA GLN A 82 0.29 11.87 16.45
C GLN A 82 -1.13 11.86 15.89
N ARG A 83 -1.28 11.85 14.57
CA ARG A 83 -2.53 12.01 13.84
C ARG A 83 -2.70 10.91 12.81
N PHE A 84 -3.95 10.61 12.52
CA PHE A 84 -4.34 9.72 11.44
C PHE A 84 -4.93 10.52 10.31
N GLU A 85 -4.67 10.07 9.09
CA GLU A 85 -5.29 10.61 7.88
C GLU A 85 -5.76 9.46 6.99
N GLU A 86 -6.98 9.59 6.48
CA GLU A 86 -7.61 8.58 5.63
C GLU A 86 -7.54 8.98 4.16
N PHE A 87 -7.12 8.02 3.33
CA PHE A 87 -7.09 8.19 1.89
C PHE A 87 -8.07 7.21 1.26
N ARG A 88 -9.09 7.73 0.57
CA ARG A 88 -10.19 6.95 -0.01
C ARG A 88 -10.12 6.96 -1.52
N ALA A 89 -10.41 5.83 -2.14
CA ALA A 89 -10.62 5.74 -3.59
C ALA A 89 -11.64 4.64 -3.92
N PRO A 90 -12.35 4.74 -5.06
CA PRO A 90 -13.20 3.67 -5.55
C PRO A 90 -12.42 2.37 -5.70
N ARG A 91 -13.03 1.25 -5.28
CA ARG A 91 -12.48 -0.07 -5.56
C ARG A 91 -12.73 -0.40 -7.03
N ILE A 92 -11.66 -0.64 -7.78
CA ILE A 92 -11.74 -1.04 -9.19
C ILE A 92 -11.92 -2.56 -9.25
N GLU A 93 -13.02 -3.03 -9.84
CA GLU A 93 -13.24 -4.44 -10.11
C GLU A 93 -12.33 -4.91 -11.25
N THR A 94 -11.25 -5.60 -10.91
CA THR A 94 -10.33 -6.18 -11.90
C THR A 94 -9.57 -7.38 -11.33
N ILE A 95 -9.19 -8.29 -12.22
CA ILE A 95 -8.23 -9.36 -11.89
C ILE A 95 -6.79 -8.87 -11.94
N ASN A 96 -6.55 -7.67 -12.49
CA ASN A 96 -5.22 -7.11 -12.72
C ASN A 96 -4.69 -6.38 -11.48
N THR A 97 -4.39 -7.15 -10.43
CA THR A 97 -3.97 -6.63 -9.13
C THR A 97 -2.47 -6.82 -8.86
N HIS A 98 -1.75 -7.46 -9.79
CA HIS A 98 -0.32 -7.69 -9.65
C HIS A 98 0.44 -6.35 -9.73
N GLY A 99 1.36 -6.14 -8.79
CA GLY A 99 2.17 -4.93 -8.72
C GLY A 99 1.50 -3.73 -8.03
N THR A 100 0.26 -3.82 -7.56
CA THR A 100 -0.44 -2.70 -6.86
C THR A 100 0.36 -2.15 -5.67
N GLY A 101 0.88 -3.04 -4.83
CA GLY A 101 1.73 -2.66 -3.68
C GLY A 101 3.02 -1.97 -4.10
N CYS A 102 3.77 -2.55 -5.04
CA CYS A 102 5.03 -1.99 -5.55
C CYS A 102 4.80 -0.64 -6.23
N THR A 103 3.72 -0.52 -7.00
CA THR A 103 3.32 0.71 -7.70
C THR A 103 3.07 1.83 -6.71
N LEU A 104 2.29 1.56 -5.66
CA LEU A 104 1.98 2.56 -4.64
C LEU A 104 3.26 3.03 -3.93
N ALA A 105 4.08 2.09 -3.44
CA ALA A 105 5.31 2.41 -2.73
C ALA A 105 6.29 3.20 -3.61
N SER A 106 6.42 2.82 -4.89
CA SER A 106 7.27 3.52 -5.86
C SER A 106 6.78 4.92 -6.16
N ALA A 107 5.46 5.11 -6.29
CA ALA A 107 4.87 6.42 -6.51
C ALA A 107 5.03 7.33 -5.29
N ILE A 108 4.83 6.82 -4.07
CA ILE A 108 5.12 7.56 -2.83
C ILE A 108 6.57 8.01 -2.80
N ALA A 109 7.52 7.09 -3.04
CA ALA A 109 8.94 7.42 -3.06
C ALA A 109 9.28 8.49 -4.11
N ALA A 110 8.66 8.42 -5.30
CA ALA A 110 8.85 9.40 -6.35
C ALA A 110 8.30 10.80 -5.97
N GLU A 111 7.13 10.87 -5.33
CA GLU A 111 6.57 12.16 -4.88
C GLU A 111 7.36 12.78 -3.73
N LEU A 112 7.81 11.96 -2.77
CA LEU A 112 8.73 12.42 -1.73
C LEU A 112 10.03 12.97 -2.33
N ALA A 113 10.58 12.31 -3.36
CA ALA A 113 11.78 12.79 -4.06
C ALA A 113 11.57 14.11 -4.82
N LYS A 114 10.31 14.42 -5.22
CA LYS A 114 9.93 15.71 -5.82
C LYS A 114 9.72 16.82 -4.77
N GLY A 115 9.78 16.49 -3.49
CA GLY A 115 9.63 17.44 -2.38
C GLY A 115 8.22 17.51 -1.79
N ALA A 116 7.32 16.59 -2.14
CA ALA A 116 6.03 16.45 -1.45
C ALA A 116 6.25 16.02 0.01
N ASP A 117 5.34 16.42 0.90
CA ASP A 117 5.26 15.82 2.23
C ASP A 117 4.63 14.41 2.19
N ALA A 118 4.63 13.70 3.31
CA ALA A 118 4.15 12.32 3.38
C ALA A 118 2.66 12.19 3.00
N ALA A 119 1.80 13.10 3.46
CA ALA A 119 0.38 13.07 3.18
C ALA A 119 0.10 13.34 1.70
N GLN A 120 0.75 14.36 1.14
CA GLN A 120 0.69 14.69 -0.28
C GLN A 120 1.20 13.53 -1.14
N ALA A 121 2.35 12.95 -0.81
CA ALA A 121 2.92 11.82 -1.54
C ALA A 121 1.98 10.61 -1.55
N VAL A 122 1.32 10.30 -0.44
CA VAL A 122 0.33 9.22 -0.36
C VAL A 122 -0.92 9.54 -1.18
N ALA A 123 -1.45 10.77 -1.11
CA ALA A 123 -2.60 11.18 -1.90
C ALA A 123 -2.34 11.04 -3.40
N GLU A 124 -1.21 11.58 -3.88
CA GLU A 124 -0.78 11.50 -5.27
C GLU A 124 -0.58 10.06 -5.74
N ALA A 125 0.12 9.26 -4.94
CA ALA A 125 0.37 7.85 -5.24
C ALA A 125 -0.92 7.03 -5.32
N LYS A 126 -1.89 7.28 -4.44
CA LYS A 126 -3.19 6.61 -4.46
C LYS A 126 -3.98 7.01 -5.70
N ARG A 127 -4.01 8.29 -6.07
CA ARG A 127 -4.65 8.75 -7.32
C ARG A 127 -4.02 8.09 -8.55
N TYR A 128 -2.69 8.04 -8.60
CA TYR A 128 -1.96 7.38 -9.68
C TYR A 128 -2.28 5.89 -9.78
N LEU A 129 -2.24 5.15 -8.66
CA LEU A 129 -2.57 3.73 -8.66
C LEU A 129 -4.01 3.46 -9.10
N THR A 130 -4.98 4.25 -8.63
CA THR A 130 -6.37 4.12 -9.06
C THR A 130 -6.53 4.32 -10.57
N ALA A 131 -5.86 5.33 -11.14
CA ALA A 131 -5.86 5.55 -12.59
C ALA A 131 -5.18 4.40 -13.37
N ALA A 132 -4.07 3.86 -12.84
CA ALA A 132 -3.35 2.74 -13.44
C ALA A 132 -4.16 1.44 -13.43
N LEU A 133 -4.91 1.19 -12.35
CA LEU A 133 -5.84 0.06 -12.25
C LEU A 133 -7.02 0.23 -13.21
N HIS A 134 -7.62 1.42 -13.25
CA HIS A 134 -8.75 1.69 -14.13
C HIS A 134 -8.39 1.52 -15.61
N SER A 135 -7.28 2.13 -16.05
CA SER A 135 -6.80 2.03 -17.43
C SER A 135 -6.29 0.62 -17.80
N GLY A 136 -5.84 -0.15 -16.82
CA GLY A 136 -5.39 -1.54 -17.01
C GLY A 136 -6.49 -2.58 -16.89
N ALA A 137 -7.71 -2.22 -16.46
CA ALA A 137 -8.73 -3.19 -16.03
C ALA A 137 -9.15 -4.18 -17.13
N SER A 138 -9.13 -3.74 -18.39
CA SER A 138 -9.48 -4.55 -19.57
C SER A 138 -8.29 -5.32 -20.16
N LEU A 139 -7.06 -5.08 -19.71
CA LEU A 139 -5.89 -5.79 -20.22
C LEU A 139 -6.00 -7.29 -19.90
N ARG A 140 -5.59 -8.11 -20.85
CA ARG A 140 -5.55 -9.58 -20.72
C ARG A 140 -4.15 -10.04 -21.10
N LEU A 141 -3.25 -10.03 -20.12
CA LEU A 141 -1.87 -10.48 -20.25
C LEU A 141 -1.66 -11.73 -19.40
N GLY A 142 -1.27 -12.83 -20.04
CA GLY A 142 -1.11 -14.12 -19.38
C GLY A 142 -2.43 -14.75 -18.93
N ARG A 143 -2.33 -15.76 -18.05
CA ARG A 143 -3.47 -16.56 -17.56
C ARG A 143 -3.80 -16.33 -16.08
N GLY A 144 -3.08 -15.43 -15.40
CA GLY A 144 -3.21 -15.14 -13.97
C GLY A 144 -3.67 -13.72 -13.68
N HIS A 145 -3.30 -13.18 -12.52
CA HIS A 145 -3.50 -11.77 -12.20
C HIS A 145 -2.63 -10.89 -13.10
N GLY A 146 -3.25 -10.09 -13.95
CA GLY A 146 -2.52 -9.20 -14.84
C GLY A 146 -1.91 -7.98 -14.12
N PRO A 147 -1.05 -7.22 -14.81
CA PRO A 147 -0.38 -6.05 -14.26
C PRO A 147 -1.28 -4.81 -14.26
N VAL A 148 -0.94 -3.82 -13.44
CA VAL A 148 -1.47 -2.44 -13.57
C VAL A 148 -0.92 -1.77 -14.84
N ASN A 149 -1.63 -0.77 -15.38
CA ASN A 149 -1.14 -0.01 -16.53
C ASN A 149 -0.46 1.29 -16.06
N HIS A 150 0.87 1.26 -15.96
CA HIS A 150 1.67 2.41 -15.53
C HIS A 150 1.60 3.62 -16.47
N PHE A 151 1.25 3.42 -17.74
CA PHE A 151 1.10 4.51 -18.72
C PHE A 151 -0.28 5.15 -18.73
N LEU A 152 -1.19 4.71 -17.83
CA LEU A 152 -2.53 5.29 -17.71
C LEU A 152 -3.35 5.25 -19.03
N GLY A 153 -3.07 4.30 -19.91
CA GLY A 153 -3.70 4.20 -21.23
C GLY A 153 -3.04 5.05 -22.32
N GLN A 154 -1.93 5.74 -22.03
CA GLN A 154 -1.15 6.43 -23.05
C GLN A 154 -0.37 5.41 -23.89
N THR A 155 -0.39 5.62 -25.21
CA THR A 155 0.47 4.87 -26.13
C THR A 155 1.84 5.54 -26.16
N VAL A 156 2.86 4.86 -25.65
CA VAL A 156 4.24 5.33 -25.82
C VAL A 156 4.66 4.99 -27.24
N ALA A 157 4.76 6.01 -28.09
CA ALA A 157 5.44 5.87 -29.37
C ALA A 157 6.93 5.63 -29.08
N VAL A 158 7.43 4.45 -29.46
CA VAL A 158 8.86 4.19 -29.45
C VAL A 158 9.44 4.97 -30.64
N ILE A 159 10.27 5.97 -30.36
CA ILE A 159 10.99 6.78 -31.35
C ILE A 159 12.16 5.97 -31.91
#